data_AF-A0A7W4V095-F1
#
_entry.id   AF-A0A7W4V095-F1
#
_cell.length_a   1.000
_cell.length_b   1.000
_cell.length_c   1.000
_cell.angle_alpha   90.00
_cell.angle_beta   90.00
_cell.angle_gamma   90.00
#
_symmetry.space_group_name_H-M   'P 1'
#
loop_
_entity.id
_entity.type
_entity.pdbx_description
1 polymer ?
#
loop_
_entity_poly.entity_id
_entity_poly.type
_entity_poly.pdbx_seq_one_letter_code
_entity_poly.pdbx_strand_id
1 'polypeptide(L)'
;MSVASPRTTQFFVRRVLIGTSGLVLIVLGITFGLASIPITDVALVALWLLFAVALHDAVLAPLVAVAASFALPLADVIGPVLTRITRASLVASACAALIMIPGIAVRMVGPRNSSIHMTDYLFIIAVLWLTTLAVSGFCILLGLWRASRRPKWAR
;
A
#
# COMPACT_ATOMS: atom_id res chain seq x y z
N MET A 1 14.17 -10.47 -37.67
CA MET A 1 14.41 -9.96 -36.31
C MET A 1 13.48 -8.76 -36.08
N SER A 2 12.40 -8.95 -35.32
CA SER A 2 11.43 -7.89 -35.02
C SER A 2 12.01 -6.98 -33.95
N VAL A 3 12.32 -5.73 -34.31
CA VAL A 3 12.74 -4.70 -33.35
C VAL A 3 11.50 -4.32 -32.54
N ALA A 4 11.46 -4.75 -31.27
CA ALA A 4 10.38 -4.40 -30.37
C ALA A 4 10.20 -2.88 -30.32
N SER A 5 8.97 -2.41 -30.49
CA SER A 5 8.67 -0.97 -30.46
C SER A 5 9.12 -0.35 -29.13
N PRO A 6 9.52 0.94 -29.09
CA PRO A 6 9.99 1.60 -27.87
C PRO A 6 9.01 1.49 -26.69
N ARG A 7 7.69 1.40 -26.94
CA ARG A 7 6.66 1.23 -25.91
C ARG A 7 6.68 -0.16 -25.28
N THR A 8 6.85 -1.21 -26.08
CA THR A 8 6.94 -2.60 -25.58
C THR A 8 8.13 -2.80 -24.65
N THR A 9 9.28 -2.20 -25.00
CA THR A 9 10.49 -2.25 -24.17
C THR A 9 10.28 -1.52 -22.84
N GLN A 10 9.61 -0.37 -22.83
CA GLN A 10 9.31 0.36 -21.59
C GLN A 10 8.36 -0.39 -20.65
N PHE A 11 7.33 -1.08 -21.17
CA PHE A 11 6.44 -1.90 -20.34
C PHE A 11 7.17 -3.10 -19.74
N PHE A 12 8.02 -3.77 -20.54
CA PHE A 12 8.82 -4.89 -20.07
C PHE A 12 9.78 -4.45 -18.96
N VAL A 13 10.56 -3.38 -19.17
CA VAL A 13 11.49 -2.84 -18.17
C VAL A 13 10.76 -2.48 -16.88
N ARG A 14 9.59 -1.83 -16.95
CA ARG A 14 8.80 -1.52 -15.75
C ARG A 14 8.32 -2.77 -15.00
N ARG A 15 7.84 -3.77 -15.72
CA ARG A 15 7.39 -5.04 -15.11
C ARG A 15 8.55 -5.78 -14.45
N VAL A 16 9.70 -5.83 -15.14
CA VAL A 16 10.92 -6.42 -14.58
C VAL A 16 11.32 -5.66 -13.33
N LEU A 17 11.42 -4.33 -13.38
CA LEU A 17 11.81 -3.51 -12.21
C LEU A 17 10.89 -3.73 -11.01
N ILE A 18 9.56 -3.71 -11.21
CA ILE A 18 8.58 -3.95 -10.15
C ILE A 18 8.67 -5.38 -9.63
N GLY A 19 8.79 -6.36 -10.53
CA GLY A 19 8.90 -7.77 -10.16
C GLY A 19 10.18 -8.05 -9.36
N THR A 20 11.32 -7.52 -9.83
CA THR A 20 12.61 -7.69 -9.16
C THR A 20 12.66 -6.95 -7.84
N SER A 21 12.12 -5.73 -7.74
CA SER A 21 12.09 -5.01 -6.47
C SER A 21 11.20 -5.70 -5.45
N GLY A 22 10.03 -6.20 -5.86
CA GLY A 22 9.17 -7.02 -5.02
C GLY A 22 9.87 -8.29 -4.53
N LEU A 23 10.55 -9.00 -5.43
CA LEU A 23 11.31 -10.20 -5.07
C LEU A 23 12.43 -9.90 -4.07
N VAL A 24 13.20 -8.83 -4.29
CA VAL A 24 14.27 -8.40 -3.36
C VAL A 24 13.68 -8.09 -1.98
N LEU A 25 12.56 -7.36 -1.92
CA LEU A 25 11.91 -7.03 -0.64
C LEU A 25 11.39 -8.28 0.09
N ILE A 26 10.86 -9.27 -0.63
CA ILE A 26 10.43 -10.55 -0.04
C ILE A 26 11.63 -11.30 0.54
N VAL A 27 12.72 -11.43 -0.23
CA VAL A 27 13.93 -12.12 0.24
C VAL A 27 14.52 -11.42 1.47
N LEU A 28 14.60 -10.09 1.45
CA LEU A 28 15.06 -9.32 2.62
C LEU A 28 14.13 -9.54 3.82
N GLY A 29 12.81 -9.46 3.62
CA GLY A 29 11.83 -9.68 4.68
C GLY A 29 11.93 -11.08 5.32
N ILE A 30 12.09 -12.13 4.51
CA ILE A 30 12.30 -13.50 4.99
C ILE A 30 13.62 -13.59 5.76
N THR A 31 14.70 -13.03 5.21
CA THR A 31 16.05 -13.12 5.82
C THR A 31 16.07 -12.42 7.18
N PHE A 32 15.58 -11.19 7.27
CA PHE A 32 15.53 -10.45 8.52
C PHE A 32 14.51 -11.04 9.49
N GLY A 33 13.37 -11.53 8.99
CA GLY A 33 12.37 -12.21 9.81
C GLY A 33 12.94 -13.45 10.49
N LEU A 34 13.55 -14.36 9.72
CA LEU A 34 14.15 -15.59 10.27
C LEU A 34 15.34 -15.30 11.21
N ALA A 35 16.07 -14.21 10.99
CA ALA A 35 17.14 -13.78 11.90
C ALA A 35 16.63 -13.17 13.22
N SER A 36 15.39 -12.66 13.24
CA SER A 36 14.85 -11.89 14.38
C SER A 36 13.78 -12.63 15.18
N ILE A 37 13.18 -13.69 14.61
CA ILE A 37 12.06 -14.41 15.21
C ILE A 37 12.58 -15.71 15.86
N PRO A 38 12.21 -16.00 17.13
CA PRO A 38 12.49 -17.30 17.75
C PRO A 38 11.90 -18.44 16.92
N ILE A 39 12.63 -19.54 16.74
CA ILE A 39 12.19 -20.69 15.95
C ILE A 39 10.80 -21.21 16.38
N THR A 40 10.50 -21.13 17.69
CA THR A 40 9.20 -21.53 18.26
C THR A 40 8.03 -20.72 17.72
N ASP A 41 8.25 -19.48 17.29
CA ASP A 41 7.21 -18.53 16.91
C ASP A 41 7.04 -18.44 15.40
N VAL A 42 7.95 -19.02 14.61
CA VAL A 42 7.93 -18.97 13.13
C VAL A 42 6.62 -19.50 12.57
N ALA A 43 6.09 -20.60 13.13
CA ALA A 43 4.82 -21.17 12.69
C ALA A 43 3.63 -20.22 12.93
N LEU A 44 3.63 -19.53 14.09
CA LEU A 44 2.59 -18.57 14.44
C LEU A 44 2.66 -17.33 13.55
N VAL A 45 3.86 -16.83 13.26
CA VAL A 45 4.07 -15.72 12.32
C VAL A 45 3.65 -16.11 10.90
N ALA A 46 3.99 -17.32 10.45
CA ALA A 46 3.58 -17.81 9.13
C ALA A 46 2.06 -17.91 9.01
N LEU A 47 1.38 -18.40 10.05
CA LEU A 47 -0.09 -18.44 10.12
C LEU A 47 -0.69 -17.03 10.08
N TRP A 48 -0.11 -16.08 10.82
CA TRP A 48 -0.54 -14.69 10.79
C TRP A 48 -0.36 -14.05 9.41
N LEU A 49 0.78 -14.28 8.75
CA LEU A 49 1.01 -13.78 7.39
C LEU A 49 -0.01 -14.35 6.41
N LEU A 50 -0.32 -15.65 6.50
CA LEU A 50 -1.36 -16.27 5.69
C LEU A 50 -2.73 -15.59 5.92
N PHE A 51 -3.08 -15.37 7.18
CA PHE A 51 -4.32 -14.68 7.55
C PHE A 51 -4.33 -13.23 7.05
N ALA A 52 -3.21 -12.51 7.15
CA ALA A 52 -3.09 -11.14 6.67
C ALA A 52 -3.26 -11.05 5.15
N VAL A 53 -2.71 -12.00 4.37
CA VAL A 53 -2.94 -12.09 2.92
C VAL A 53 -4.40 -12.39 2.62
N ALA A 54 -5.00 -13.37 3.30
CA ALA A 54 -6.41 -13.69 3.12
C ALA A 54 -7.32 -12.49 3.44
N LEU A 55 -7.04 -11.77 4.52
CA LEU A 55 -7.76 -10.56 4.90
C LEU A 55 -7.56 -9.43 3.87
N HIS A 56 -6.35 -9.29 3.34
CA HIS A 56 -6.06 -8.35 2.26
C HIS A 56 -6.90 -8.65 1.02
N ASP A 57 -6.86 -9.89 0.53
CA ASP A 57 -7.52 -10.28 -0.73
C ASP A 57 -9.04 -10.39 -0.61
N ALA A 58 -9.54 -10.90 0.52
CA ALA A 58 -10.98 -11.13 0.71
C ALA A 58 -11.75 -9.89 1.18
N VAL A 59 -11.08 -8.95 1.86
CA VAL A 59 -11.75 -7.79 2.47
C VAL A 59 -11.19 -6.47 1.97
N LEU A 60 -9.88 -6.24 2.12
CA LEU A 60 -9.31 -4.93 1.79
C LEU A 60 -9.35 -4.63 0.30
N ALA A 61 -8.97 -5.57 -0.56
CA ALA A 61 -8.96 -5.37 -2.00
C ALA A 61 -10.38 -5.10 -2.55
N PRO A 62 -11.43 -5.87 -2.17
CA PRO A 62 -12.81 -5.54 -2.54
C PRO A 62 -13.28 -4.19 -2.00
N LEU A 63 -12.98 -3.87 -0.74
CA LEU A 63 -13.41 -2.60 -0.13
C LEU A 63 -12.75 -1.41 -0.83
N VAL A 64 -11.46 -1.51 -1.14
CA VAL A 64 -10.75 -0.51 -1.95
C VAL A 64 -11.31 -0.45 -3.37
N ALA A 65 -11.66 -1.58 -3.98
CA ALA A 65 -12.28 -1.59 -5.31
C ALA A 65 -13.65 -0.90 -5.32
N VAL A 66 -14.48 -1.13 -4.30
CA VAL A 66 -15.77 -0.46 -4.10
C VAL A 66 -15.55 1.04 -3.87
N ALA A 67 -14.67 1.43 -2.96
CA ALA A 67 -14.32 2.83 -2.72
C ALA A 67 -13.79 3.51 -3.98
N ALA A 68 -12.94 2.82 -4.74
CA ALA A 68 -12.40 3.29 -6.00
C ALA A 68 -13.46 3.39 -7.10
N SER A 69 -14.55 2.61 -7.01
CA SER A 69 -15.68 2.66 -7.93
C SER A 69 -16.46 3.96 -7.79
N PHE A 70 -16.66 4.45 -6.56
CA PHE A 70 -17.22 5.79 -6.32
C PHE A 70 -16.31 6.92 -6.84
N ALA A 71 -15.01 6.65 -6.96
CA ALA A 71 -14.04 7.58 -7.53
C ALA A 71 -13.85 7.44 -9.05
N LEU A 72 -14.53 6.49 -9.73
CA LEU A 72 -14.43 6.33 -11.20
C LEU A 72 -14.85 7.59 -11.96
N PRO A 73 -15.95 8.29 -11.60
CA PRO A 73 -16.29 9.56 -12.27
C PRO A 73 -15.21 10.64 -12.10
N LEU A 74 -14.51 10.61 -10.96
CA LEU A 74 -13.39 11.50 -10.68
C LEU A 74 -12.12 11.09 -11.43
N ALA A 75 -11.94 9.80 -11.77
CA ALA A 75 -10.75 9.30 -12.43
C ALA A 75 -10.56 9.91 -13.83
N ASP A 76 -11.64 10.07 -14.58
CA ASP A 76 -11.62 10.69 -15.91
C ASP A 76 -11.26 12.18 -15.83
N VAL A 77 -11.66 12.84 -14.75
CA VAL A 77 -11.40 14.28 -14.52
C VAL A 77 -9.96 14.52 -14.05
N ILE A 78 -9.49 13.73 -13.08
CA ILE A 78 -8.18 13.91 -12.43
C ILE A 78 -7.04 13.36 -13.29
N GLY A 79 -7.31 12.36 -14.13
CA GLY A 79 -6.37 11.77 -15.06
C GLY A 79 -5.64 10.54 -14.48
N PRO A 80 -5.17 9.63 -15.36
CA PRO A 80 -4.83 8.26 -15.00
C PRO A 80 -3.63 8.12 -14.06
N VAL A 81 -2.69 9.06 -14.10
CA VAL A 81 -1.50 9.03 -13.23
C VAL A 81 -1.88 9.36 -11.78
N LEU A 82 -2.63 10.44 -11.57
CA LEU A 82 -3.03 10.89 -10.24
C LEU A 82 -3.97 9.88 -9.57
N THR A 83 -4.91 9.31 -10.32
CA THR A 83 -5.78 8.22 -9.81
C THR A 83 -4.99 7.00 -9.37
N ARG A 84 -3.93 6.61 -10.11
CA ARG A 84 -3.07 5.48 -9.72
C ARG A 84 -2.30 5.77 -8.43
N ILE A 85 -1.79 7.00 -8.26
CA ILE A 85 -1.09 7.40 -7.03
C ILE A 85 -2.03 7.33 -5.83
N THR A 86 -3.23 7.92 -5.93
CA THR A 86 -4.25 7.87 -4.87
C THR A 86 -4.63 6.43 -4.48
N ARG A 87 -4.81 5.53 -5.46
CA ARG A 87 -5.11 4.12 -5.18
C ARG A 87 -3.93 3.42 -4.52
N ALA A 88 -2.71 3.64 -5.02
CA ALA A 88 -1.51 3.03 -4.48
C ALA A 88 -1.24 3.47 -3.03
N SER A 89 -1.44 4.75 -2.70
CA SER A 89 -1.24 5.25 -1.33
C SER A 89 -2.24 4.62 -0.34
N LEU A 90 -3.52 4.51 -0.71
CA LEU A 90 -4.54 3.87 0.13
C LEU A 90 -4.23 2.39 0.39
N VAL A 91 -3.86 1.65 -0.67
CA VAL A 91 -3.49 0.23 -0.53
C VAL A 91 -2.24 0.07 0.34
N ALA A 92 -1.20 0.87 0.10
CA ALA A 92 0.03 0.82 0.89
C ALA A 92 -0.23 1.11 2.38
N SER A 93 -1.06 2.11 2.68
CA SER A 93 -1.46 2.44 4.06
C SER A 93 -2.23 1.31 4.73
N ALA A 94 -3.16 0.67 4.00
CA ALA A 94 -3.94 -0.45 4.52
C ALA A 94 -3.05 -1.67 4.83
N CYS A 95 -2.11 -2.01 3.94
CA CYS A 95 -1.15 -3.10 4.18
C CYS A 95 -0.23 -2.79 5.37
N ALA A 96 0.29 -1.57 5.46
CA ALA A 96 1.13 -1.17 6.60
C ALA A 96 0.34 -1.21 7.93
N ALA A 97 -0.94 -0.83 7.92
CA ALA A 97 -1.80 -0.95 9.10
C ALA A 97 -2.01 -2.41 9.51
N LEU A 98 -2.22 -3.35 8.57
CA LEU A 98 -2.34 -4.78 8.87
C LEU A 98 -1.09 -5.33 9.58
N ILE A 99 0.09 -4.93 9.12
CA ILE A 99 1.38 -5.35 9.71
C ILE A 99 1.51 -4.85 11.16
N MET A 100 0.89 -3.72 11.50
CA MET A 100 0.94 -3.14 12.85
C MET A 100 -0.07 -3.76 13.83
N ILE A 101 -1.06 -4.54 13.36
CA ILE A 101 -2.11 -5.13 14.22
C ILE A 101 -1.52 -5.99 15.35
N PRO A 102 -0.55 -6.90 15.13
CA PRO A 102 0.03 -7.68 16.22
C PRO A 102 0.67 -6.80 17.31
N GLY A 103 1.33 -5.70 16.93
CA GLY A 103 1.91 -4.74 17.87
C GLY A 103 0.84 -4.06 18.74
N ILE A 104 -0.32 -3.74 18.16
CA ILE A 104 -1.47 -3.23 18.91
C ILE A 104 -1.99 -4.28 19.89
N ALA A 105 -2.17 -5.53 19.43
CA ALA A 105 -2.68 -6.63 20.25
C ALA A 105 -1.76 -6.91 21.46
N VAL A 106 -0.44 -6.95 21.25
CA VAL A 106 0.55 -7.11 22.33
C VAL A 106 0.47 -5.96 23.33
N ARG A 107 0.28 -4.72 22.87
CA ARG A 107 0.11 -3.56 23.76
C ARG A 107 -1.18 -3.65 24.59
N MET A 108 -2.29 -4.12 24.03
CA MET A 108 -3.58 -4.24 24.75
C MET A 108 -3.54 -5.30 25.85
N VAL A 109 -2.78 -6.38 25.67
CA VAL A 109 -2.61 -7.44 26.68
C VAL A 109 -1.64 -7.02 27.81
N GLY A 110 -0.85 -5.96 27.59
CA GLY A 110 0.14 -5.47 28.53
C GLY A 110 1.55 -5.98 28.16
N PRO A 111 2.55 -5.09 28.01
CA PRO A 111 3.90 -5.51 27.69
C PRO A 111 4.49 -6.35 28.83
N ARG A 112 5.10 -7.49 28.49
CA ARG A 112 5.90 -8.27 29.46
C ARG A 112 7.10 -7.50 30.01
N ASN A 113 7.54 -6.44 29.33
CA ASN A 113 8.59 -5.53 29.77
C ASN A 113 8.30 -4.11 29.26
N SER A 114 8.21 -3.15 30.18
CA SER A 114 7.79 -1.76 29.92
C SER A 114 8.78 -0.95 29.07
N SER A 115 10.02 -1.41 28.92
CA SER A 115 11.05 -0.73 28.13
C SER A 115 11.00 -1.01 26.62
N ILE A 116 10.29 -2.05 26.17
CA ILE A 116 10.32 -2.56 24.79
C ILE A 116 9.11 -2.10 23.94
N HIS A 117 8.12 -1.44 24.56
CA HIS A 117 6.92 -0.94 23.87
C HIS A 117 6.75 0.57 24.06
N MET A 118 7.80 1.31 23.68
CA MET A 118 7.78 2.78 23.64
C MET A 118 6.98 3.34 22.45
N THR A 119 6.68 2.50 21.45
CA THR A 119 6.06 2.94 20.20
C THR A 119 4.54 2.86 20.29
N ASP A 120 3.87 4.02 20.22
CA ASP A 120 2.41 4.07 20.12
C ASP A 120 1.98 3.73 18.68
N TYR A 121 1.68 2.45 18.44
CA TYR A 121 1.24 1.96 17.12
C TYR A 121 -0.06 2.61 16.65
N LEU A 122 -0.98 2.99 17.55
CA LEU A 122 -2.19 3.69 17.16
C LEU A 122 -1.87 5.09 16.64
N PHE A 123 -0.95 5.79 17.30
CA PHE A 123 -0.46 7.07 16.82
C PHE A 123 0.21 6.95 15.44
N ILE A 124 1.08 5.94 15.24
CA ILE A 124 1.72 5.71 13.93
C ILE A 124 0.68 5.41 12.84
N ILE A 125 -0.30 4.55 13.12
CA ILE A 125 -1.37 4.24 12.18
C ILE A 125 -2.17 5.51 11.85
N ALA A 126 -2.49 6.33 12.86
CA ALA A 126 -3.19 7.59 12.62
C ALA A 126 -2.38 8.53 11.71
N VAL A 127 -1.08 8.71 11.98
CA VAL A 127 -0.18 9.53 11.15
C VAL A 127 -0.06 8.97 9.72
N LEU A 128 0.06 7.64 9.58
CA LEU A 128 0.10 6.96 8.28
C LEU A 128 -1.18 7.20 7.48
N TRP A 129 -2.35 7.10 8.11
CA TRP A 129 -3.63 7.38 7.45
C TRP A 129 -3.79 8.85 7.12
N LEU A 130 -3.42 9.76 8.02
CA LEU A 130 -3.47 11.20 7.78
C LEU A 130 -2.58 11.60 6.59
N THR A 131 -1.35 11.10 6.55
CA THR A 131 -0.44 11.34 5.42
C THR A 131 -1.00 10.77 4.11
N THR A 132 -1.57 9.57 4.15
CA THR A 132 -2.22 8.95 3.00
C THR A 132 -3.40 9.77 2.49
N LEU A 133 -4.26 10.27 3.38
CA LEU A 133 -5.38 11.15 3.05
C LEU A 133 -4.88 12.49 2.49
N ALA A 134 -3.81 13.05 3.04
CA ALA A 134 -3.21 14.28 2.55
C ALA A 134 -2.67 14.12 1.11
N VAL A 135 -1.91 13.07 0.83
CA VAL A 135 -1.39 12.77 -0.52
C VAL A 135 -2.53 12.51 -1.50
N SER A 136 -3.52 11.72 -1.09
CA SER A 136 -4.71 11.39 -1.89
C SER A 136 -5.52 12.64 -2.22
N GLY A 137 -5.82 13.46 -1.22
CA GLY A 137 -6.55 14.72 -1.35
C GLY A 137 -5.79 15.72 -2.22
N PHE A 138 -4.47 15.84 -2.05
CA PHE A 138 -3.63 16.69 -2.91
C PHE A 138 -3.71 16.28 -4.38
N CYS A 139 -3.63 14.98 -4.67
CA CYS A 139 -3.75 14.47 -6.04
C CYS A 139 -5.13 14.80 -6.65
N ILE A 140 -6.20 14.61 -5.87
CA ILE A 140 -7.57 14.93 -6.30
C ILE A 140 -7.72 16.43 -6.59
N LEU A 141 -7.33 17.28 -5.64
CA LEU A 141 -7.41 18.74 -5.76
C LEU A 141 -6.60 19.25 -6.96
N LEU A 142 -5.39 18.74 -7.15
CA LEU A 142 -4.54 19.08 -8.29
C LEU A 142 -5.19 18.66 -9.62
N GLY A 143 -5.80 17.48 -9.68
CA GLY A 143 -6.52 17.01 -10.86
C GLY A 143 -7.73 17.89 -11.20
N LEU A 144 -8.55 18.22 -10.20
CA LEU A 144 -9.70 19.11 -10.37
C LEU A 144 -9.26 20.52 -10.80
N TRP A 145 -8.20 21.06 -10.22
CA TRP A 145 -7.63 22.35 -10.60
C TRP A 145 -7.11 22.35 -12.04
N ARG A 146 -6.47 21.26 -12.49
CA ARG A 146 -6.05 21.11 -13.88
C ARG A 146 -7.24 21.01 -14.82
N ALA A 147 -8.26 20.27 -14.46
CA ALA A 147 -9.47 20.10 -15.27
C ALA A 147 -10.25 21.41 -15.43
N SER A 148 -10.35 22.23 -14.38
CA SER A 148 -11.02 23.54 -14.45
C SER A 148 -10.29 24.54 -15.35
N ARG A 149 -8.98 24.39 -15.50
CA ARG A 149 -8.12 25.21 -16.39
C ARG A 149 -8.11 24.71 -17.84
N ARG A 150 -8.74 23.57 -18.18
CA ARG A 150 -8.77 23.08 -19.56
C ARG A 150 -9.72 23.92 -20.43
N PRO A 151 -9.25 24.43 -21.59
CA PRO A 151 -10.10 25.19 -22.49
C PRO A 151 -11.24 24.33 -23.05
N LYS A 152 -12.39 24.94 -23.32
CA LYS A 152 -13.65 24.24 -23.68
C LYS A 152 -13.56 23.37 -24.94
N TRP A 153 -12.58 23.60 -25.81
CA TRP A 153 -12.35 22.83 -27.04
C TRP A 153 -11.47 21.58 -26.83
N ALA A 154 -10.87 21.41 -25.64
CA ALA A 154 -10.05 20.26 -25.26
C ALA A 154 -10.73 19.39 -24.19
N ARG A 155 -12.04 19.58 -24.01
CA ARG A 155 -12.85 18.98 -22.94
C ARG A 155 -13.76 17.91 -23.49
#